data_AF-A0A848WIJ1-F1
#
_entry.id   AF-A0A848WIJ1-F1
#
_cell.length_a   1.000
_cell.length_b   1.000
_cell.length_c   1.000
_cell.angle_alpha   90.00
_cell.angle_beta   90.00
_cell.angle_gamma   90.00
#
_symmetry.space_group_name_H-M   'P 1'
#
loop_
_entity.id
_entity.type
_entity.pdbx_description
1 polymer ?
#
loop_
_entity_poly.entity_id
_entity_poly.type
_entity_poly.pdbx_seq_one_letter_code
_entity_poly.pdbx_strand_id
1 'polypeptide(L)'
;MAIEIDETILPRRLVFTVNADVEVHLAVANRRLQALLQPSPDVPGASDLADVAITDGKSPALVSLGELLRRIFAEATIVEIQSHRQIPGQFDAEIGAPAGGLAKAWKLEIVKTRVVKPEEILTTFLEQISDDFAEAWLRIEGENVTDQLGNADRLAALGEQAAVFLDGYFGKYDTLFKDGPKATATLVSPGAAAETAALFVEIGGVSAFVAAKSGCAAALAANWQAIVAE
;
A
#
# COMPACT_ATOMS: atom_id res chain seq x y z
N MET A 1 -23.28 2.90 -3.63
CA MET A 1 -21.97 3.08 -4.26
C MET A 1 -21.58 4.54 -4.13
N ALA A 2 -20.66 4.87 -3.22
CA ALA A 2 -20.01 6.17 -3.24
C ALA A 2 -18.93 6.08 -4.32
N ILE A 3 -19.00 6.95 -5.33
CA ILE A 3 -17.88 7.16 -6.25
C ILE A 3 -16.81 7.83 -5.40
N GLU A 4 -15.68 7.16 -5.21
CA GLU A 4 -14.53 7.74 -4.54
C GLU A 4 -14.11 9.00 -5.31
N ILE A 5 -14.25 10.15 -4.66
CA ILE A 5 -13.84 11.42 -5.26
C ILE A 5 -12.34 11.53 -4.99
N ASP A 6 -11.54 11.46 -6.05
CA ASP A 6 -10.12 11.77 -6.00
C ASP A 6 -9.94 13.17 -5.37
N GLU A 7 -9.45 13.18 -4.13
CA GLU A 7 -9.40 14.39 -3.31
C GLU A 7 -8.49 15.48 -3.90
N THR A 8 -7.56 15.10 -4.79
CA THR A 8 -6.59 16.00 -5.45
C THR A 8 -7.20 16.81 -6.60
N ILE A 9 -8.45 16.52 -6.97
CA ILE A 9 -9.21 17.34 -7.92
C ILE A 9 -9.62 18.66 -7.26
N LEU A 10 -9.94 18.64 -5.96
CA LEU A 10 -10.27 19.84 -5.21
C LEU A 10 -9.00 20.55 -4.71
N PRO A 11 -9.04 21.87 -4.47
CA PRO A 11 -7.92 22.58 -3.83
C PRO A 11 -7.65 22.05 -2.43
N ARG A 12 -6.46 21.49 -2.23
CA ARG A 12 -5.98 20.91 -0.98
C ARG A 12 -4.63 21.49 -0.58
N ARG A 13 -4.43 21.53 0.73
CA ARG A 13 -3.11 21.67 1.35
C ARG A 13 -2.66 20.28 1.77
N LEU A 14 -1.58 19.79 1.18
CA LEU A 14 -0.90 18.59 1.64
C LEU A 14 0.16 18.97 2.65
N VAL A 15 0.16 18.31 3.79
CA VAL A 15 1.17 18.45 4.85
C VAL A 15 1.98 17.18 4.87
N PHE A 16 3.27 17.30 4.58
CA PHE A 16 4.22 16.20 4.69
C PHE A 16 5.01 16.37 5.98
N THR A 17 5.00 15.37 6.84
CA THR A 17 5.82 15.32 8.05
C THR A 17 6.90 14.26 7.85
N VAL A 18 8.16 14.69 7.84
CA VAL A 18 9.32 13.83 7.59
C VAL A 18 10.05 13.58 8.91
N ASN A 19 10.19 12.30 9.27
CA ASN A 19 10.86 11.87 10.51
C ASN A 19 10.36 12.62 11.77
N ALA A 20 9.07 12.99 11.81
CA ALA A 20 8.41 13.79 12.86
C ALA A 20 8.88 15.25 13.07
N ASP A 21 9.95 15.70 12.40
CA ASP A 21 10.59 16.99 12.70
C ASP A 21 10.47 18.03 11.58
N VAL A 22 10.32 17.59 10.33
CA VAL A 22 10.30 18.50 9.16
C VAL A 22 8.92 18.51 8.52
N GLU A 23 8.23 19.65 8.60
CA GLU A 23 6.96 19.87 7.92
C GLU A 23 7.14 20.60 6.57
N VAL A 24 6.47 20.09 5.54
CA VAL A 24 6.40 20.72 4.22
C VAL A 24 4.95 20.83 3.78
N HIS A 25 4.51 22.07 3.52
CA HIS A 25 3.13 22.34 3.12
C HIS A 25 3.06 22.66 1.63
N LEU A 26 2.31 21.87 0.86
CA LEU A 26 2.12 22.06 -0.57
C LEU A 26 0.66 22.39 -0.88
N ALA A 27 0.45 23.38 -1.76
CA ALA A 27 -0.85 23.62 -2.38
C ALA A 27 -0.99 22.74 -3.63
N VAL A 28 -2.08 22.00 -3.72
CA VAL A 28 -2.40 21.15 -4.87
C VAL A 28 -3.86 21.32 -5.28
N ALA A 29 -4.13 21.31 -6.59
CA ALA A 29 -5.48 21.29 -7.13
C ALA A 29 -5.48 20.66 -8.52
N ASN A 30 -6.59 20.06 -8.96
CA ASN A 30 -6.69 19.46 -10.30
C ASN A 30 -5.51 18.55 -10.68
N ARG A 31 -5.00 17.75 -9.73
CA ARG A 31 -3.80 16.88 -9.89
C ARG A 31 -2.52 17.63 -10.28
N ARG A 32 -2.39 18.88 -9.84
CA ARG A 32 -1.25 19.76 -10.10
C ARG A 32 -0.69 20.31 -8.81
N LEU A 33 0.63 20.47 -8.76
CA LEU A 33 1.31 21.18 -7.70
C LEU A 33 1.28 22.68 -8.00
N GLN A 34 0.70 23.47 -7.10
CA GLN A 34 0.49 24.90 -7.27
C GLN A 34 1.56 25.75 -6.60
N ALA A 35 1.95 25.42 -5.36
CA ALA A 35 2.96 26.19 -4.61
C ALA A 35 3.47 25.41 -3.39
N LEU A 36 4.61 25.86 -2.86
CA LEU A 36 5.05 25.58 -1.49
C LEU A 36 4.43 26.66 -0.58
N LEU A 37 3.58 26.30 0.37
CA LEU A 37 2.86 27.26 1.22
C LEU A 37 3.67 27.68 2.43
N GLN A 38 4.27 26.71 3.10
CA GLN A 38 4.99 26.95 4.34
C GLN A 38 6.03 25.85 4.50
N PRO A 39 7.31 26.18 4.32
CA PRO A 39 8.38 25.25 4.62
C PRO A 39 8.70 25.27 6.12
N SER A 40 9.23 24.16 6.62
CA SER A 40 9.95 24.14 7.88
C SER A 40 11.05 25.22 7.86
N PRO A 41 11.18 26.04 8.94
CA PRO A 41 12.13 27.16 8.99
C PRO A 41 13.59 26.72 8.86
N ASP A 42 13.88 25.45 9.09
CA ASP A 42 15.23 24.92 9.15
C ASP A 42 15.79 24.48 7.78
N VAL A 43 15.03 24.66 6.69
CA VAL A 43 15.47 24.24 5.34
C VAL A 43 16.02 25.42 4.52
N PRO A 44 17.31 25.44 4.16
CA PRO A 44 17.93 26.53 3.39
C PRO A 44 17.29 26.72 2.00
N GLY A 45 16.92 27.98 1.71
CA GLY A 45 16.32 28.39 0.43
C GLY A 45 14.83 28.09 0.31
N ALA A 46 14.19 27.59 1.37
CA ALA A 46 12.76 27.30 1.36
C ALA A 46 11.91 28.58 1.44
N SER A 47 12.38 29.59 2.17
CA SER A 47 11.74 30.91 2.27
C SER A 47 11.56 31.59 0.90
N ASP A 48 12.53 31.39 0.00
CA ASP A 48 12.54 32.03 -1.32
C ASP A 48 11.50 31.41 -2.28
N LEU A 49 10.96 30.24 -1.91
CA LEU A 49 9.96 29.49 -2.67
C LEU A 49 8.58 29.50 -2.02
N ALA A 50 8.46 30.02 -0.80
CA ALA A 50 7.21 30.09 -0.07
C ALA A 50 6.22 31.02 -0.78
N ASP A 51 4.98 30.55 -0.94
CA ASP A 51 3.87 31.18 -1.64
C ASP A 51 4.15 31.58 -3.11
N VAL A 52 5.25 31.09 -3.70
CA VAL A 52 5.56 31.31 -5.11
C VAL A 52 4.74 30.35 -5.97
N ALA A 53 3.87 30.92 -6.80
CA ALA A 53 3.04 30.16 -7.73
C ALA A 53 3.87 29.42 -8.79
N ILE A 54 3.63 28.12 -8.91
CA ILE A 54 4.12 27.26 -9.98
C ILE A 54 3.10 27.33 -11.12
N THR A 55 3.37 28.19 -12.08
CA THR A 55 2.43 28.44 -13.19
C THR A 55 2.29 27.22 -14.11
N ASP A 56 3.38 26.51 -14.39
CA ASP A 56 3.41 25.32 -15.23
C ASP A 56 4.62 24.40 -14.97
N GLY A 57 4.74 23.34 -15.77
CA GLY A 57 5.86 22.38 -15.72
C GLY A 57 7.21 22.90 -16.21
N LYS A 58 7.31 24.17 -16.62
CA LYS A 58 8.55 24.85 -17.05
C LYS A 58 8.94 25.99 -16.10
N SER A 59 8.15 26.25 -15.06
CA SER A 59 8.44 27.29 -14.07
C SER A 59 9.82 27.08 -13.45
N PRO A 60 10.69 28.10 -13.38
CA PRO A 60 11.96 28.02 -12.67
C PRO A 60 11.79 27.62 -11.20
N ALA A 61 10.71 28.07 -10.56
CA ALA A 61 10.38 27.73 -9.18
C ALA A 61 10.15 26.22 -9.00
N LEU A 62 9.69 25.51 -10.03
CA LEU A 62 9.51 24.06 -10.00
C LEU A 62 10.86 23.32 -9.85
N VAL A 63 11.90 23.80 -10.52
CA VAL A 63 13.24 23.21 -10.43
C VAL A 63 13.80 23.39 -9.03
N SER A 64 13.77 24.63 -8.52
CA SER A 64 14.24 24.95 -7.17
C SER A 64 13.45 24.21 -6.08
N LEU A 65 12.12 24.12 -6.22
CA LEU A 65 11.29 23.31 -5.33
C LEU A 65 11.65 21.84 -5.41
N GLY A 66 11.93 21.34 -6.62
CA GLY A 66 12.32 19.97 -6.81
C GLY A 66 13.65 19.62 -6.11
N GLU A 67 14.64 20.51 -6.16
CA GLU A 67 15.90 20.38 -5.44
C GLU A 67 15.72 20.50 -3.92
N LEU A 68 14.84 21.40 -3.47
CA LEU A 68 14.47 21.53 -2.06
C LEU A 68 13.87 20.22 -1.53
N LEU A 69 12.84 19.69 -2.17
CA LEU A 69 12.14 18.47 -1.74
C LEU A 69 13.11 17.28 -1.75
N ARG A 70 13.99 17.15 -2.74
CA ARG A 70 15.03 16.11 -2.74
C ARG A 70 15.92 16.15 -1.51
N ARG A 71 16.35 17.34 -1.09
CA ARG A 71 17.19 17.50 0.10
C ARG A 71 16.44 17.13 1.37
N ILE A 72 15.16 17.53 1.46
CA ILE A 72 14.30 17.22 2.61
C ILE A 72 14.06 15.70 2.71
N PHE A 73 13.78 15.04 1.59
CA PHE A 73 13.42 13.62 1.57
C PHE A 73 14.60 12.67 1.39
N ALA A 74 15.84 13.15 1.20
CA ALA A 74 17.01 12.30 0.90
C ALA A 74 17.25 11.24 2.00
N GLU A 75 17.09 11.63 3.25
CA GLU A 75 17.33 10.79 4.45
C GLU A 75 16.02 10.45 5.17
N ALA A 76 14.88 10.55 4.48
CA ALA A 76 13.57 10.27 5.06
C ALA A 76 13.39 8.76 5.26
N THR A 77 13.24 8.34 6.52
CA THR A 77 12.85 6.97 6.87
C THR A 77 11.34 6.81 6.95
N ILE A 78 10.64 7.85 7.41
CA ILE A 78 9.16 7.88 7.51
C ILE A 78 8.68 9.20 6.94
N VAL A 79 7.65 9.12 6.09
CA VAL A 79 6.93 10.28 5.56
C VAL A 79 5.45 10.09 5.82
N GLU A 80 4.88 10.95 6.65
CA GLU A 80 3.45 11.01 6.89
C GLU A 80 2.83 12.10 6.01
N ILE A 81 1.61 11.85 5.51
CA ILE A 81 0.92 12.77 4.61
C ILE A 81 -0.48 13.03 5.16
N GLN A 82 -0.81 14.30 5.34
CA GLN A 82 -2.14 14.75 5.73
C GLN A 82 -2.73 15.68 4.65
N SER A 83 -4.02 15.50 4.38
CA SER A 83 -4.78 16.30 3.41
C SER A 83 -5.73 17.23 4.15
N HIS A 84 -5.61 18.53 3.90
CA HIS A 84 -6.51 19.56 4.41
C HIS A 84 -7.15 20.33 3.27
N ARG A 85 -8.34 20.91 3.51
CA ARG A 85 -8.90 21.88 2.57
C ARG A 85 -8.01 23.12 2.52
N GLN A 86 -7.73 23.60 1.32
CA GLN A 86 -7.00 24.85 1.15
C GLN A 86 -7.88 26.06 1.49
N ILE A 87 -7.25 27.17 1.86
CA ILE A 87 -7.93 28.47 1.98
C ILE A 87 -8.39 28.90 0.57
N PRO A 88 -9.69 29.17 0.36
CA PRO A 88 -10.20 29.57 -0.95
C PRO A 88 -9.51 30.85 -1.48
N GLY A 89 -9.20 30.87 -2.78
CA GLY A 89 -8.74 32.07 -3.50
C GLY A 89 -7.25 32.39 -3.41
N GLN A 90 -6.41 31.53 -2.83
CA GLN A 90 -4.96 31.76 -2.78
C GLN A 90 -4.28 31.55 -4.15
N PHE A 91 -4.74 30.58 -4.94
CA PHE A 91 -4.25 30.27 -6.28
C PHE A 91 -5.41 29.82 -7.19
N ASP A 92 -5.37 30.16 -8.47
CA ASP A 92 -6.36 29.69 -9.45
C ASP A 92 -6.25 28.17 -9.64
N ALA A 93 -7.39 27.46 -9.72
CA ALA A 93 -7.39 26.00 -9.83
C ALA A 93 -6.73 25.47 -11.12
N GLU A 94 -6.55 26.33 -12.13
CA GLU A 94 -5.96 25.97 -13.42
C GLU A 94 -4.43 26.09 -13.45
N ILE A 95 -3.83 26.83 -12.50
CA ILE A 95 -2.37 26.97 -12.40
C ILE A 95 -1.76 25.77 -11.66
N GLY A 96 -0.55 25.37 -12.05
CA GLY A 96 0.16 24.28 -11.41
C GLY A 96 0.89 23.36 -12.38
N ALA A 97 1.94 22.71 -11.89
CA ALA A 97 2.69 21.68 -12.62
C ALA A 97 1.97 20.32 -12.50
N PRO A 98 1.56 19.68 -13.61
CA PRO A 98 1.01 18.33 -13.58
C PRO A 98 2.11 17.30 -13.27
N ALA A 99 1.73 16.08 -12.85
CA ALA A 99 2.65 14.97 -12.57
C ALA A 99 3.71 14.76 -13.67
N GLY A 100 3.32 14.84 -14.94
CA GLY A 100 4.24 14.78 -16.08
C GLY A 100 5.29 15.88 -16.12
N GLY A 101 4.95 17.09 -15.67
CA GLY A 101 5.90 18.21 -15.53
C GLY A 101 6.85 17.99 -14.34
N LEU A 102 6.31 17.54 -13.21
CA LEU A 102 7.08 17.20 -12.01
C LEU A 102 8.13 16.11 -12.30
N ALA A 103 7.71 15.03 -12.95
CA ALA A 103 8.61 13.92 -13.29
C ALA A 103 9.74 14.35 -14.23
N LYS A 104 9.47 15.24 -15.19
CA LYS A 104 10.51 15.82 -16.06
C LYS A 104 11.50 16.67 -15.26
N ALA A 105 11.00 17.56 -14.39
CA ALA A 105 11.86 18.37 -13.52
C ALA A 105 12.74 17.49 -12.62
N TRP A 106 12.22 16.33 -12.23
CA TRP A 106 12.93 15.34 -11.41
C TRP A 106 13.69 14.28 -12.21
N LYS A 107 13.69 14.28 -13.54
CA LYS A 107 14.29 13.18 -14.33
C LYS A 107 13.82 11.80 -13.85
N LEU A 108 12.57 11.70 -13.41
CA LEU A 108 11.94 10.46 -12.97
C LEU A 108 11.07 9.92 -14.09
N GLU A 109 11.02 8.60 -14.20
CA GLU A 109 10.06 7.93 -15.05
C GLU A 109 8.74 7.76 -14.29
N ILE A 110 7.63 8.22 -14.86
CA ILE A 110 6.31 7.97 -14.26
C ILE A 110 5.93 6.52 -14.59
N VAL A 111 6.05 5.64 -13.61
CA VAL A 111 5.49 4.29 -13.69
C VAL A 111 3.97 4.43 -13.54
N LYS A 112 3.23 4.25 -14.63
CA LYS A 112 1.79 4.54 -14.67
C LYS A 112 0.94 3.62 -13.79
N THR A 113 1.43 2.44 -13.44
CA THR A 113 0.82 1.51 -12.49
C THR A 113 1.91 0.48 -12.19
N ARG A 114 2.33 0.31 -10.93
CA ARG A 114 3.12 -0.86 -10.58
C ARG A 114 2.14 -2.04 -10.66
N VAL A 115 2.27 -2.88 -11.69
CA VAL A 115 1.60 -4.19 -11.68
C VAL A 115 2.31 -4.99 -10.59
N VAL A 116 1.75 -4.96 -9.38
CA VAL A 116 2.25 -5.78 -8.27
C VAL A 116 1.94 -7.23 -8.63
N LYS A 117 2.98 -8.07 -8.65
CA LYS A 117 2.79 -9.48 -9.00
C LYS A 117 2.10 -10.22 -7.85
N PRO A 118 1.30 -11.27 -8.11
CA PRO A 118 0.65 -12.07 -7.07
C PRO A 118 1.59 -12.52 -5.94
N GLU A 119 2.83 -12.87 -6.27
CA GLU A 119 3.84 -13.30 -5.32
C GLU A 119 4.25 -12.18 -4.35
N GLU A 120 4.33 -10.93 -4.83
CA GLU A 120 4.65 -9.75 -4.01
C GLU A 120 3.49 -9.42 -3.04
N ILE A 121 2.24 -9.59 -3.49
CA ILE A 121 1.03 -9.39 -2.68
C ILE A 121 0.99 -10.41 -1.54
N LEU A 122 1.19 -11.70 -1.87
CA LEU A 122 1.20 -12.77 -0.87
C LEU A 122 2.35 -12.61 0.13
N THR A 123 3.53 -12.22 -0.35
CA THR A 123 4.70 -11.96 0.52
C THR A 123 4.39 -10.83 1.50
N THR A 124 3.85 -9.71 1.00
CA THR A 124 3.43 -8.57 1.84
C THR A 124 2.44 -9.00 2.92
N PHE A 125 1.44 -9.81 2.56
CA PHE A 125 0.49 -10.33 3.54
C PHE A 125 1.19 -11.16 4.63
N LEU A 126 2.03 -12.12 4.26
CA LEU A 126 2.70 -13.01 5.22
C LEU A 126 3.68 -12.25 6.14
N GLU A 127 4.39 -11.26 5.61
CA GLU A 127 5.30 -10.40 6.39
C GLU A 127 4.56 -9.50 7.39
N GLN A 128 3.30 -9.15 7.11
CA GLN A 128 2.46 -8.34 8.01
C GLN A 128 1.73 -9.15 9.08
N ILE A 129 1.73 -10.49 8.99
CA ILE A 129 1.12 -11.33 10.02
C ILE A 129 2.02 -11.29 11.25
N SER A 130 1.55 -10.63 12.32
CA SER A 130 2.24 -10.67 13.59
C SER A 130 1.97 -11.97 14.34
N ASP A 131 2.88 -12.31 15.26
CA ASP A 131 2.76 -13.43 16.20
C ASP A 131 1.49 -13.35 17.05
N ASP A 132 0.81 -12.19 17.13
CA ASP A 132 -0.46 -12.03 17.85
C ASP A 132 -1.66 -12.60 17.10
N PHE A 133 -1.57 -12.74 15.77
CA PHE A 133 -2.69 -13.22 14.93
C PHE A 133 -2.50 -14.65 14.42
N ALA A 134 -1.28 -15.11 14.20
CA ALA A 134 -0.99 -16.47 13.74
C ALA A 134 0.12 -17.15 14.54
N GLU A 135 0.07 -18.48 14.56
CA GLU A 135 1.10 -19.33 15.21
C GLU A 135 2.08 -19.93 14.21
N ALA A 136 1.65 -20.11 12.95
CA ALA A 136 2.46 -20.62 11.87
C ALA A 136 1.85 -20.30 10.51
N TRP A 137 2.65 -20.35 9.45
CA TRP A 137 2.17 -20.32 8.07
C TRP A 137 3.07 -21.13 7.13
N LEU A 138 2.49 -21.57 6.01
CA LEU A 138 3.14 -22.25 4.90
C LEU A 138 2.82 -21.50 3.62
N ARG A 139 3.85 -21.12 2.85
CA ARG A 139 3.70 -20.61 1.48
C ARG A 139 3.83 -21.75 0.50
N ILE A 140 2.89 -21.85 -0.44
CA ILE A 140 2.79 -22.93 -1.40
C ILE A 140 2.73 -22.37 -2.83
N GLU A 141 3.58 -22.91 -3.69
CA GLU A 141 3.58 -22.63 -5.12
C GLU A 141 3.42 -23.96 -5.88
N GLY A 142 2.28 -24.12 -6.56
CA GLY A 142 1.87 -25.41 -7.10
C GLY A 142 1.62 -26.42 -5.97
N GLU A 143 2.47 -27.45 -5.88
CA GLU A 143 2.40 -28.51 -4.87
C GLU A 143 3.52 -28.44 -3.82
N ASN A 144 4.43 -27.47 -3.93
CA ASN A 144 5.61 -27.39 -3.08
C ASN A 144 5.47 -26.27 -2.04
N VAL A 145 5.85 -26.56 -0.79
CA VAL A 145 6.09 -25.54 0.22
C VAL A 145 7.39 -24.81 -0.13
N THR A 146 7.31 -23.52 -0.40
CA THR A 146 8.48 -22.70 -0.79
C THR A 146 9.04 -21.89 0.37
N ASP A 147 8.22 -21.59 1.38
CA ASP A 147 8.63 -20.86 2.57
C ASP A 147 7.68 -21.18 3.75
N GLN A 148 8.16 -20.99 4.98
CA GLN A 148 7.40 -21.30 6.19
C GLN A 148 7.91 -20.56 7.43
N LEU A 149 7.00 -20.28 8.37
CA LEU A 149 7.32 -19.74 9.69
C LEU A 149 6.46 -20.42 10.76
N GLY A 150 7.04 -20.69 11.93
CA GLY A 150 6.32 -21.22 13.08
C GLY A 150 7.06 -22.37 13.77
N ASN A 151 6.46 -22.90 14.83
CA ASN A 151 6.97 -24.07 15.53
C ASN A 151 6.78 -25.36 14.68
N ALA A 152 7.74 -26.28 14.75
CA ALA A 152 7.72 -27.56 14.00
C ALA A 152 6.42 -28.37 14.17
N ASP A 153 5.88 -28.46 15.40
CA ASP A 153 4.65 -29.21 15.66
C ASP A 153 3.44 -28.55 14.98
N ARG A 154 3.42 -27.21 14.95
CA ARG A 154 2.37 -26.44 14.26
C ARG A 154 2.48 -26.54 12.75
N LEU A 155 3.71 -26.49 12.22
CA LEU A 155 3.96 -26.65 10.79
C LEU A 155 3.58 -28.05 10.30
N ALA A 156 3.86 -29.10 11.07
CA ALA A 156 3.43 -30.46 10.74
C ALA A 156 1.90 -30.57 10.69
N ALA A 157 1.21 -30.09 11.72
CA ALA A 157 -0.26 -30.10 11.78
C ALA A 157 -0.90 -29.28 10.65
N LEU A 158 -0.34 -28.10 10.34
CA LEU A 158 -0.81 -27.25 9.25
C LEU A 158 -0.56 -27.90 7.88
N GLY A 159 0.56 -28.60 7.71
CA GLY A 159 0.89 -29.35 6.50
C GLY A 159 -0.08 -30.50 6.23
N GLU A 160 -0.48 -31.26 7.27
CA GLU A 160 -1.50 -32.30 7.15
C GLU A 160 -2.86 -31.73 6.73
N GLN A 161 -3.27 -30.61 7.34
CA GLN A 161 -4.51 -29.92 6.98
C GLN A 161 -4.46 -29.38 5.55
N ALA A 162 -3.31 -28.82 5.14
CA ALA A 162 -3.10 -28.34 3.79
C ALA A 162 -3.21 -29.46 2.75
N ALA A 163 -2.57 -30.61 2.99
CA ALA A 163 -2.63 -31.75 2.08
C ALA A 163 -4.08 -32.24 1.86
N VAL A 164 -4.85 -32.39 2.95
CA VAL A 164 -6.25 -32.83 2.87
C VAL A 164 -7.13 -31.81 2.14
N PHE A 165 -6.94 -30.51 2.41
CA PHE A 165 -7.71 -29.46 1.76
C PHE A 165 -7.38 -29.36 0.27
N LEU A 166 -6.10 -29.34 -0.09
CA LEU A 166 -5.65 -29.16 -1.48
C LEU A 166 -6.12 -30.30 -2.39
N ASP A 167 -6.11 -31.55 -1.91
CA ASP A 167 -6.62 -32.71 -2.67
C ASP A 167 -8.10 -32.51 -3.07
N GLY A 168 -8.92 -32.03 -2.12
CA GLY A 168 -10.33 -31.72 -2.39
C GLY A 168 -10.54 -30.42 -3.17
N TYR A 169 -9.68 -29.42 -2.98
CA TYR A 169 -9.77 -28.09 -3.56
C TYR A 169 -9.42 -28.11 -5.05
N PHE A 170 -8.27 -28.68 -5.43
CA PHE A 170 -7.85 -28.77 -6.83
C PHE A 170 -8.78 -29.63 -7.66
N GLY A 171 -9.34 -30.71 -7.10
CA GLY A 171 -10.35 -31.52 -7.78
C GLY A 171 -11.66 -30.79 -8.11
N LYS A 172 -11.91 -29.62 -7.49
CA LYS A 172 -13.14 -28.82 -7.66
C LYS A 172 -12.90 -27.39 -8.12
N TYR A 173 -11.64 -27.00 -8.33
CA TYR A 173 -11.25 -25.61 -8.59
C TYR A 173 -11.98 -25.03 -9.81
N ASP A 174 -11.90 -25.71 -10.95
CA ASP A 174 -12.52 -25.28 -12.21
C ASP A 174 -14.06 -25.18 -12.12
N THR A 175 -14.66 -25.97 -11.24
CA THR A 175 -16.11 -25.89 -10.97
C THR A 175 -16.49 -24.74 -10.06
N LEU A 176 -15.63 -24.35 -9.11
CA LEU A 176 -15.87 -23.27 -8.15
C LEU A 176 -15.56 -21.89 -8.75
N PHE A 177 -14.55 -21.79 -9.61
CA PHE A 177 -14.02 -20.52 -10.12
C PHE A 177 -14.00 -20.49 -11.66
N LYS A 178 -15.19 -20.44 -12.27
CA LYS A 178 -15.37 -20.40 -13.74
C LYS A 178 -14.76 -19.17 -14.43
N ASP A 179 -14.53 -18.10 -13.69
CA ASP A 179 -13.97 -16.84 -14.20
C ASP A 179 -12.44 -16.74 -14.02
N GLY A 180 -11.77 -17.82 -13.64
CA GLY A 180 -10.32 -17.86 -13.35
C GLY A 180 -9.96 -17.50 -11.89
N PRO A 181 -8.67 -17.56 -11.53
CA PRO A 181 -8.18 -17.32 -10.17
C PRO A 181 -8.55 -15.92 -9.71
N LYS A 182 -9.51 -15.82 -8.79
CA LYS A 182 -9.75 -14.61 -7.99
C LYS A 182 -9.02 -14.76 -6.68
N ALA A 183 -8.59 -13.66 -6.09
CA ALA A 183 -7.99 -13.75 -4.77
C ALA A 183 -9.04 -14.20 -3.76
N THR A 184 -8.72 -15.25 -3.00
CA THR A 184 -9.67 -15.86 -2.06
C THR A 184 -9.07 -16.01 -0.68
N ALA A 185 -9.94 -15.97 0.33
CA ALA A 185 -9.64 -16.42 1.69
C ALA A 185 -10.71 -17.44 2.07
N THR A 186 -10.29 -18.65 2.41
CA THR A 186 -11.16 -19.77 2.75
C THR A 186 -10.80 -20.32 4.12
N LEU A 187 -11.78 -20.39 5.02
CA LEU A 187 -11.60 -21.06 6.29
C LEU A 187 -11.60 -22.58 6.08
N VAL A 188 -10.45 -23.22 6.30
CA VAL A 188 -10.21 -24.65 6.08
C VAL A 188 -10.63 -25.47 7.30
N SER A 189 -10.27 -24.98 8.48
CA SER A 189 -10.68 -25.54 9.76
C SER A 189 -11.02 -24.39 10.70
N PRO A 190 -12.24 -24.34 11.27
CA PRO A 190 -12.62 -23.26 12.17
C PRO A 190 -11.88 -23.27 13.52
N GLY A 191 -11.12 -24.32 13.83
CA GLY A 191 -10.62 -24.61 15.17
C GLY A 191 -11.78 -24.96 16.12
N ALA A 192 -11.60 -25.93 17.02
CA ALA A 192 -12.50 -26.02 18.17
C ALA A 192 -12.25 -24.85 19.14
N ALA A 193 -13.11 -24.66 20.15
CA ALA A 193 -12.88 -23.62 21.16
C ALA A 193 -11.49 -23.80 21.81
N ALA A 194 -10.63 -22.77 21.70
CA ALA A 194 -9.21 -22.73 22.09
C ALA A 194 -8.20 -23.38 21.12
N GLU A 195 -8.63 -23.86 19.96
CA GLU A 195 -7.73 -24.37 18.92
C GLU A 195 -7.49 -23.35 17.81
N THR A 196 -6.34 -23.50 17.16
CA THR A 196 -5.90 -22.68 16.03
C THR A 196 -6.76 -23.02 14.81
N ALA A 197 -7.30 -21.99 14.16
CA ALA A 197 -8.02 -22.13 12.90
C ALA A 197 -7.04 -22.17 11.73
N ALA A 198 -7.37 -22.87 10.65
CA ALA A 198 -6.58 -22.84 9.43
C ALA A 198 -7.28 -22.00 8.36
N LEU A 199 -6.58 -20.98 7.90
CA LEU A 199 -7.01 -20.10 6.81
C LEU A 199 -6.17 -20.40 5.56
N PHE A 200 -6.83 -20.65 4.44
CA PHE A 200 -6.20 -20.73 3.13
C PHE A 200 -6.41 -19.40 2.39
N VAL A 201 -5.34 -18.83 1.86
CA VAL A 201 -5.39 -17.65 0.98
C VAL A 201 -4.72 -17.96 -0.35
N GLU A 202 -5.24 -17.41 -1.44
CA GLU A 202 -4.71 -17.63 -2.79
C GLU A 202 -4.83 -16.35 -3.61
N ILE A 203 -3.82 -16.08 -4.45
CA ILE A 203 -3.87 -15.10 -5.53
C ILE A 203 -3.00 -15.57 -6.70
N GLY A 204 -3.52 -15.51 -7.93
CA GLY A 204 -2.72 -15.68 -9.14
C GLY A 204 -1.85 -16.95 -9.22
N GLY A 205 -2.29 -18.06 -8.61
CA GLY A 205 -1.57 -19.34 -8.61
C GLY A 205 -0.55 -19.53 -7.47
N VAL A 206 -0.37 -18.55 -6.60
CA VAL A 206 0.35 -18.71 -5.33
C VAL A 206 -0.63 -18.73 -4.16
N SER A 207 -0.30 -19.50 -3.12
CA SER A 207 -1.19 -19.68 -1.99
C SER A 207 -0.44 -19.79 -0.66
N ALA A 208 -1.15 -19.60 0.43
CA ALA A 208 -0.63 -19.85 1.76
C ALA A 208 -1.69 -20.46 2.68
N PHE A 209 -1.23 -21.29 3.60
CA PHE A 209 -1.98 -21.72 4.77
C PHE A 209 -1.48 -20.97 6.00
N VAL A 210 -2.40 -20.45 6.79
CA VAL A 210 -2.11 -19.71 8.02
C VAL A 210 -2.84 -20.38 9.18
N ALA A 211 -2.07 -20.78 10.19
CA ALA A 211 -2.60 -21.24 11.47
C ALA A 211 -2.95 -20.02 12.32
N ALA A 212 -4.17 -19.51 12.14
CA ALA A 212 -4.73 -18.35 12.84
C ALA A 212 -5.07 -18.69 14.30
N LYS A 213 -4.64 -17.85 15.24
CA LYS A 213 -5.06 -18.00 16.65
C LYS A 213 -6.59 -17.94 16.77
N SER A 214 -7.13 -18.58 17.81
CA SER A 214 -8.56 -18.62 18.08
C SER A 214 -9.18 -17.22 18.05
N GLY A 215 -10.16 -16.99 17.17
CA GLY A 215 -10.84 -15.69 17.00
C GLY A 215 -10.17 -14.72 16.02
N CYS A 216 -8.95 -15.00 15.55
CA CYS A 216 -8.19 -14.11 14.65
C CYS A 216 -8.43 -14.39 13.17
N ALA A 217 -8.99 -15.56 12.80
CA ALA A 217 -9.17 -15.97 11.40
C ALA A 217 -9.98 -14.96 10.57
N ALA A 218 -11.03 -14.37 11.14
CA ALA A 218 -11.84 -13.36 10.46
C ALA A 218 -11.05 -12.05 10.22
N ALA A 219 -10.23 -11.63 11.18
CA ALA A 219 -9.38 -10.46 11.05
C ALA A 219 -8.30 -10.67 9.99
N LEU A 220 -7.68 -11.85 9.95
CA LEU A 220 -6.70 -12.22 8.92
C LEU A 220 -7.33 -12.28 7.52
N ALA A 221 -8.52 -12.85 7.39
CA ALA A 221 -9.25 -12.86 6.13
C ALA A 221 -9.63 -11.44 5.67
N ALA A 222 -10.04 -10.56 6.61
CA ALA A 222 -10.32 -9.16 6.30
C ALA A 222 -9.06 -8.40 5.86
N ASN A 223 -7.92 -8.64 6.51
CA ASN A 223 -6.64 -8.05 6.11
C ASN A 223 -6.24 -8.50 4.69
N TRP A 224 -6.33 -9.79 4.41
CA TRP A 224 -6.09 -10.31 3.06
C TRP A 224 -6.95 -9.63 2.00
N GLN A 225 -8.25 -9.47 2.24
CA GLN A 225 -9.17 -8.82 1.30
C GLN A 225 -8.83 -7.33 1.11
N ALA A 226 -8.34 -6.65 2.14
CA ALA A 226 -7.89 -5.26 2.01
C ALA A 226 -6.65 -5.15 1.11
N ILE A 227 -5.64 -5.99 1.34
CA ILE A 227 -4.38 -5.98 0.58
C ILE A 227 -4.61 -6.27 -0.91
N VAL A 228 -5.56 -7.15 -1.25
CA VAL A 228 -5.83 -7.50 -2.66
C VAL A 228 -6.79 -6.52 -3.35
N ALA A 229 -7.48 -5.66 -2.59
CA ALA A 229 -8.36 -4.64 -3.16
C ALA A 229 -7.64 -3.36 -3.59
N GLU A 230 -6.38 -3.17 -3.17
CA GLU A 230 -5.48 -2.07 -3.55
C GLU A 230 -4.87 -2.26 -4.95
#